data_AF-A0A653NP28-F1
#
_entry.id   AF-A0A653NP28-F1
#
_cell.length_a   1.000
_cell.length_b   1.000
_cell.length_c   1.000
_cell.angle_alpha   90.00
_cell.angle_beta   90.00
_cell.angle_gamma   90.00
#
_symmetry.space_group_name_H-M   'P 1'
#
loop_
_entity.id
_entity.type
_entity.pdbx_description
1 polymer ?
#
loop_
_entity_poly.entity_id
_entity_poly.type
_entity_poly.pdbx_seq_one_letter_code
_entity_poly.pdbx_strand_id
1 'polypeptide(L)'
;MTSNVCEECRSVFEPARRSQRFCSTRCANRSRSRRRRGAPATARGTSLSAPHLKAQLQATKRRLESERSSCNRQRAMFQSKLRSQASEIERLAAENSEQRQSINLLQSEVARLKRAQQINVQDLAHIAAWLVSISRAKGIALDVRTLEIMRRRGWDPTRRQAGAPRP
;
A
#
# COMPACT_ATOMS: atom_id res chain seq x y z
N MET A 1 -31.88 -48.05 -27.28
CA MET A 1 -31.57 -46.61 -27.21
C MET A 1 -32.31 -45.94 -28.36
N THR A 2 -33.24 -45.01 -28.08
CA THR A 2 -34.02 -44.32 -29.13
C THR A 2 -33.26 -43.10 -29.62
N SER A 3 -32.74 -43.13 -30.84
CA SER A 3 -32.11 -41.97 -31.46
C SER A 3 -33.15 -41.08 -32.13
N ASN A 4 -33.01 -39.76 -31.98
CA ASN A 4 -33.87 -38.76 -32.65
C ASN A 4 -33.05 -37.96 -33.66
N VAL A 5 -33.71 -37.47 -34.72
CA VAL A 5 -33.09 -36.58 -35.71
C VAL A 5 -33.42 -35.12 -35.37
N CYS A 6 -32.40 -34.26 -35.32
CA CYS A 6 -32.59 -32.84 -35.04
C CYS A 6 -33.30 -32.13 -36.19
N GLU A 7 -34.37 -31.37 -35.89
CA GLU A 7 -35.17 -30.68 -36.93
C GLU A 7 -34.42 -29.53 -37.63
N GLU A 8 -33.35 -28.97 -37.03
CA GLU A 8 -32.62 -27.82 -37.59
C GLU A 8 -31.39 -28.24 -38.40
N CYS A 9 -30.57 -29.17 -37.88
CA CYS A 9 -29.31 -29.58 -38.51
C CYS A 9 -29.32 -31.02 -39.05
N ARG A 10 -30.43 -31.75 -38.88
CA ARG A 10 -30.63 -33.14 -39.36
C ARG A 10 -29.63 -34.17 -38.84
N SER A 11 -28.82 -33.82 -37.82
CA SER A 11 -27.93 -34.76 -37.16
C SER A 11 -28.74 -35.70 -36.26
N VAL A 12 -28.34 -36.97 -36.23
CA VAL A 12 -28.83 -37.95 -35.25
C VAL A 12 -28.23 -37.61 -33.89
N PHE A 13 -29.05 -37.60 -32.84
CA PHE A 13 -28.61 -37.37 -31.47
C PHE A 13 -29.41 -38.22 -30.49
N GLU A 14 -28.84 -38.45 -29.30
CA GLU A 14 -29.54 -39.13 -28.21
C GLU A 14 -30.27 -38.09 -27.35
N PRO A 15 -31.61 -38.11 -27.29
CA PRO A 15 -32.37 -37.13 -26.55
C PRO A 15 -32.31 -37.43 -25.05
N ALA A 16 -32.04 -36.41 -24.23
CA ALA A 16 -32.13 -36.51 -22.78
C ALA A 16 -33.60 -36.62 -22.29
N ARG A 17 -34.56 -36.23 -23.12
CA ARG A 17 -36.00 -36.31 -22.86
C ARG A 17 -36.75 -36.72 -24.12
N ARG A 18 -37.80 -37.54 -23.99
CA ARG A 18 -38.61 -38.03 -25.12
C ARG A 18 -39.18 -36.92 -26.03
N SER A 19 -39.41 -35.72 -25.49
CA SER A 19 -39.93 -34.55 -26.22
C SER A 19 -38.84 -33.65 -26.83
N GLN A 20 -37.56 -34.00 -26.71
CA GLN A 20 -36.48 -33.17 -27.23
C GLN A 20 -36.37 -33.29 -28.76
N ARG A 21 -36.59 -32.17 -29.45
CA ARG A 21 -36.61 -32.07 -30.92
C ARG A 21 -35.31 -31.55 -31.53
N PHE A 22 -34.43 -30.99 -30.70
CA PHE A 22 -33.19 -30.34 -31.13
C PHE A 22 -32.00 -30.92 -30.38
N CYS A 23 -30.90 -31.16 -31.10
CA CYS A 23 -29.65 -31.66 -30.52
C CYS A 23 -28.98 -30.67 -29.56
N SER A 24 -29.35 -29.38 -29.61
CA SER A 24 -28.77 -28.35 -28.75
C SER A 24 -29.68 -27.13 -28.62
N THR A 25 -29.45 -26.32 -27.57
CA THR A 25 -30.07 -25.00 -27.36
C THR A 25 -29.82 -24.06 -28.55
N ARG A 26 -28.66 -24.21 -29.20
CA ARG A 26 -28.29 -23.43 -30.39
C ARG A 26 -29.21 -23.74 -31.57
N CYS A 27 -29.50 -25.02 -31.83
CA CYS A 27 -30.45 -25.44 -32.86
C CYS A 27 -31.89 -25.01 -32.54
N ALA A 28 -32.30 -25.13 -31.27
CA ALA A 28 -33.60 -24.64 -30.83
C ALA A 28 -33.77 -23.11 -31.04
N ASN A 29 -32.73 -22.32 -30.71
CA ASN A 29 -32.74 -20.88 -30.90
C ASN A 29 -32.71 -20.48 -32.39
N ARG A 30 -32.00 -21.24 -33.23
CA ARG A 30 -31.95 -21.00 -34.67
C ARG A 30 -33.31 -21.28 -35.33
N SER A 31 -33.98 -22.37 -34.95
CA SER A 31 -35.34 -22.68 -35.39
C SER A 31 -36.35 -21.59 -34.96
N ARG A 32 -36.30 -21.14 -33.70
CA ARG A 32 -37.10 -20.00 -33.21
C ARG A 32 -36.84 -18.72 -34.02
N SER A 33 -35.58 -18.47 -34.36
CA SER A 33 -35.18 -17.29 -35.15
C SER A 33 -35.66 -17.35 -36.59
N ARG A 34 -35.72 -18.53 -37.22
CA ARG A 34 -36.34 -18.71 -38.54
C ARG A 34 -37.85 -18.49 -38.47
N ARG A 35 -38.53 -19.06 -37.46
CA ARG A 35 -39.97 -18.83 -37.24
C ARG A 35 -40.30 -17.34 -37.06
N ARG A 36 -39.47 -16.59 -36.33
CA ARG A 36 -39.63 -15.13 -36.19
C ARG A 36 -39.47 -14.37 -37.51
N ARG A 37 -38.63 -14.87 -38.44
CA ARG A 37 -38.41 -14.24 -39.75
C ARG A 37 -39.44 -14.65 -40.80
N GLY A 38 -40.03 -15.84 -40.68
CA GLY A 38 -41.05 -16.36 -41.60
C GLY A 38 -42.49 -16.16 -41.15
N ALA A 39 -42.73 -15.61 -39.95
CA ALA A 39 -44.07 -15.23 -39.53
C ALA A 39 -44.51 -14.01 -40.36
N PRO A 40 -45.67 -14.04 -41.05
CA PRO A 40 -46.24 -12.84 -41.61
C PRO A 40 -46.42 -11.85 -40.47
N ALA A 41 -45.87 -10.65 -40.63
CA ALA A 41 -46.06 -9.58 -39.69
C ALA A 41 -47.57 -9.28 -39.64
N THR A 42 -48.28 -9.89 -38.69
CA THR A 42 -49.52 -9.30 -38.20
C THR A 42 -49.09 -8.02 -37.49
N ALA A 43 -48.97 -6.97 -38.29
CA ALA A 43 -48.80 -5.62 -37.86
C ALA A 43 -50.02 -5.25 -37.02
N ARG A 44 -49.99 -5.59 -35.73
CA ARG A 44 -50.50 -4.65 -34.72
C ARG A 44 -49.56 -3.46 -34.78
N GLY A 45 -49.77 -2.63 -35.81
CA GLY A 45 -49.34 -1.25 -35.81
C GLY A 45 -50.12 -0.58 -34.70
N THR A 46 -49.58 -0.63 -33.48
CA THR A 46 -49.84 0.42 -32.51
C THR A 46 -49.30 1.66 -33.20
N SER A 47 -50.17 2.41 -33.88
CA SER A 47 -49.86 3.75 -34.36
C SER A 47 -49.61 4.59 -33.10
N LEU A 48 -48.38 4.53 -32.59
CA LEU A 48 -47.92 5.48 -31.60
C LEU A 48 -47.98 6.82 -32.30
N SER A 49 -49.02 7.58 -31.96
CA SER A 49 -49.28 8.89 -32.53
C SER A 49 -48.03 9.76 -32.38
N ALA A 50 -47.74 10.61 -33.37
CA ALA A 50 -46.62 11.56 -33.34
C ALA A 50 -46.42 12.28 -31.98
N PRO A 51 -47.46 12.69 -31.22
CA PRO A 51 -47.28 13.24 -29.88
C PRO A 51 -46.70 12.25 -28.85
N HIS A 52 -47.00 10.96 -28.94
CA HIS A 52 -46.46 9.94 -28.02
C HIS A 52 -44.96 9.71 -28.23
N LEU A 53 -44.51 9.62 -29.49
CA LEU A 53 -43.08 9.52 -29.82
C LEU A 53 -42.30 10.76 -29.34
N LYS A 54 -42.89 11.96 -29.51
CA LYS A 54 -42.31 13.21 -29.02
C LYS A 54 -42.21 13.24 -27.48
N ALA A 55 -43.25 12.77 -26.78
CA ALA A 55 -43.25 12.67 -25.32
C ALA A 55 -42.21 11.66 -24.82
N GLN A 56 -42.09 10.50 -25.48
CA GLN A 56 -41.09 9.48 -25.15
C GLN A 56 -39.66 10.01 -25.35
N LEU A 57 -39.40 10.74 -26.44
CA LEU A 57 -38.09 11.34 -26.71
C LEU A 57 -37.75 12.45 -25.69
N GLN A 58 -38.73 13.23 -25.26
CA GLN A 58 -38.52 14.21 -24.19
C GLN A 58 -38.24 13.53 -22.84
N ALA A 59 -38.91 12.42 -22.54
CA ALA A 59 -38.67 11.66 -21.31
C ALA A 59 -37.28 11.03 -21.29
N THR A 60 -36.84 10.42 -22.41
CA THR A 60 -35.47 9.86 -22.51
C THR A 60 -34.41 10.96 -22.45
N LYS A 61 -34.65 12.11 -23.09
CA LYS A 61 -33.75 13.28 -23.00
C LYS A 61 -33.59 13.75 -21.55
N ARG A 62 -34.69 13.95 -20.82
CA ARG A 62 -34.66 14.35 -19.40
C ARG A 62 -33.93 13.32 -18.53
N ARG A 63 -34.14 12.03 -18.79
CA ARG A 63 -33.44 10.96 -18.09
C ARG A 63 -31.94 11.02 -18.33
N LEU A 64 -31.49 11.15 -19.57
CA LEU A 64 -30.07 11.27 -19.91
C LEU A 64 -29.44 12.54 -19.31
N GLU A 65 -30.17 13.66 -19.28
CA GLU A 65 -29.71 14.91 -18.64
C GLU A 65 -29.56 14.74 -17.12
N SER A 66 -30.48 14.02 -16.48
CA SER A 66 -30.39 13.68 -15.05
C SER A 66 -29.20 12.75 -14.76
N GLU A 67 -29.02 11.70 -15.55
CA GLU A 67 -27.90 10.77 -15.43
C GLU A 67 -26.56 11.49 -15.67
N ARG A 68 -26.48 12.36 -16.69
CA ARG A 68 -25.32 13.21 -16.95
C ARG A 68 -25.02 14.14 -15.78
N SER A 69 -26.04 14.75 -15.19
CA SER A 69 -25.88 15.63 -14.03
C SER A 69 -25.38 14.86 -12.80
N SER A 70 -25.90 13.65 -12.56
CA SER A 70 -25.43 12.77 -11.50
C SER A 70 -23.96 12.37 -11.68
N CYS A 71 -23.60 11.93 -12.89
CA CYS A 71 -22.22 11.57 -13.24
C CYS A 71 -21.27 12.76 -13.09
N ASN A 72 -21.68 13.96 -13.53
CA ASN A 72 -20.89 15.18 -13.37
C ASN A 72 -20.67 15.54 -11.89
N ARG A 73 -21.68 15.37 -11.03
CA ARG A 73 -21.53 15.60 -9.57
C ARG A 73 -20.57 14.61 -8.94
N GLN A 74 -20.68 13.32 -9.29
CA GLN A 74 -19.75 12.30 -8.81
C GLN A 74 -18.32 12.59 -9.27
N ARG A 75 -18.13 12.96 -10.53
CA ARG A 75 -16.83 13.36 -11.07
C ARG A 75 -16.25 14.56 -10.31
N ALA A 76 -17.04 15.60 -10.08
CA ALA A 76 -16.59 16.77 -9.33
C ALA A 76 -16.19 16.42 -7.89
N MET A 77 -16.97 15.55 -7.23
CA MET A 77 -16.67 15.05 -5.89
C MET A 77 -15.36 14.27 -5.84
N PHE A 78 -15.14 13.32 -6.76
CA PHE A 78 -13.89 12.56 -6.82
C PHE A 78 -12.70 13.45 -7.17
N GLN A 79 -12.86 14.43 -8.07
CA GLN A 79 -11.82 15.39 -8.39
C GLN A 79 -11.44 16.24 -7.17
N SER A 80 -12.42 16.69 -6.38
CA SER A 80 -12.15 17.41 -5.13
C SER A 80 -11.35 16.54 -4.14
N LYS A 81 -11.77 15.28 -3.94
CA LYS A 81 -11.05 14.33 -3.07
C LYS A 81 -9.63 14.07 -3.54
N LEU A 82 -9.41 13.91 -4.84
CA LEU A 82 -8.07 13.71 -5.40
C LEU A 82 -7.19 14.94 -5.15
N ARG A 83 -7.73 16.16 -5.31
CA ARG A 83 -6.98 17.38 -5.00
C ARG A 83 -6.63 17.48 -3.52
N SER A 84 -7.58 17.21 -2.63
CA SER A 84 -7.32 17.26 -1.18
C SER A 84 -6.31 16.19 -0.73
N GLN A 85 -6.36 15.00 -1.34
CA GLN A 85 -5.37 13.96 -1.07
C GLN A 85 -3.99 14.32 -1.62
N ALA A 86 -3.92 14.94 -2.80
CA ALA A 86 -2.65 15.42 -3.36
C ALA A 86 -2.00 16.48 -2.45
N SER A 87 -2.76 17.46 -1.97
CA SER A 87 -2.24 18.48 -1.04
C SER A 87 -1.79 17.87 0.30
N GLU A 88 -2.49 16.85 0.78
CA GLU A 88 -2.11 16.15 2.01
C GLU A 88 -0.81 15.34 1.84
N ILE A 89 -0.62 14.70 0.67
CA ILE A 89 0.63 14.01 0.34
C ILE A 89 1.79 15.00 0.29
N GLU A 90 1.60 16.16 -0.33
CA GLU A 90 2.63 17.21 -0.39
C GLU A 90 3.01 17.72 1.01
N ARG A 91 2.02 17.97 1.88
CA ARG A 91 2.24 18.35 3.28
C ARG A 91 3.03 17.29 4.05
N LEU A 92 2.61 16.03 3.98
CA LEU A 92 3.28 14.92 4.65
C LEU A 92 4.69 14.70 4.12
N ALA A 93 4.93 14.91 2.82
CA ALA A 93 6.25 14.81 2.22
C ALA A 93 7.19 15.91 2.76
N ALA A 94 6.70 17.14 2.90
CA ALA A 94 7.45 18.24 3.51
C ALA A 94 7.81 17.93 4.97
N GLU A 95 6.84 17.49 5.78
CA GLU A 95 7.08 17.10 7.18
C GLU A 95 8.08 15.94 7.31
N ASN A 96 7.96 14.92 6.46
CA ASN A 96 8.90 13.81 6.46
C ASN A 96 10.32 14.27 6.11
N SER A 97 10.46 15.23 5.19
CA SER A 97 11.76 15.79 4.81
C SER A 97 12.41 16.55 5.96
N GLU A 98 11.65 17.36 6.70
CA GLU A 98 12.10 18.11 7.87
C GLU A 98 12.50 17.17 9.02
N GLN A 99 11.71 16.14 9.28
CA GLN A 99 12.03 15.12 10.28
C GLN A 99 13.34 14.39 9.94
N ARG A 100 13.56 14.03 8.68
CA ARG A 100 14.83 13.41 8.25
C ARG A 100 16.02 14.34 8.46
N GLN A 101 15.88 15.63 8.15
CA GLN A 101 16.93 16.62 8.43
C GLN A 101 17.23 16.72 9.93
N SER A 102 16.19 16.79 10.76
CA SER A 102 16.33 16.83 12.22
C SER A 102 17.03 15.59 12.77
N ILE A 103 16.66 14.41 12.29
CA ILE A 103 17.31 13.13 12.67
C ILE A 103 18.79 13.17 12.29
N ASN A 104 19.13 13.61 11.08
CA ASN A 104 20.52 13.67 10.64
C ASN A 104 21.36 14.62 11.51
N LEU A 105 20.80 15.78 11.87
CA LEU A 105 21.46 16.73 12.78
C LEU A 105 21.71 16.11 14.15
N LEU A 106 20.68 15.50 14.75
CA LEU A 106 20.81 14.83 16.05
C LEU A 106 21.82 13.68 16.02
N GLN A 107 21.84 12.88 14.95
CA GLN A 107 22.83 11.82 14.79
C GLN A 107 24.25 12.37 14.71
N SER A 108 24.45 13.47 13.96
CA SER A 108 25.75 14.14 13.87
C SER A 108 26.22 14.69 15.22
N GLU A 109 25.30 15.25 16.00
CA GLU A 109 25.58 15.81 17.32
C GLU A 109 25.89 14.71 18.34
N VAL A 110 25.14 13.61 18.34
CA VAL A 110 25.44 12.43 19.16
C VAL A 110 26.81 11.87 18.80
N ALA A 111 27.15 11.77 17.52
CA ALA A 111 28.47 11.29 17.09
C ALA A 111 29.60 12.25 17.52
N ARG A 112 29.36 13.56 17.48
CA ARG A 112 30.29 14.58 17.97
C ARG A 112 30.50 14.47 19.47
N LEU A 113 29.41 14.39 20.25
CA LEU A 113 29.45 14.27 21.71
C LEU A 113 30.13 12.98 22.15
N LYS A 114 29.85 11.85 21.49
CA LYS A 114 30.53 10.58 21.77
C LYS A 114 32.04 10.67 21.57
N ARG A 115 32.49 11.29 20.46
CA ARG A 115 33.93 11.51 20.21
C ARG A 115 34.57 12.40 21.28
N ALA A 116 33.92 13.51 21.63
CA ALA A 116 34.41 14.40 22.69
C ALA A 116 34.49 13.69 24.05
N GLN A 117 33.46 12.91 24.41
CA GLN A 117 33.46 12.12 25.65
C GLN A 117 34.55 11.04 25.66
N GLN A 118 34.80 10.39 24.53
CA GLN A 118 35.85 9.39 24.41
C GLN A 118 37.24 9.99 24.67
N ILE A 119 37.51 11.17 24.11
CA ILE A 119 38.76 11.91 24.37
C ILE A 119 38.88 12.23 25.87
N ASN A 120 37.83 12.78 26.48
CA ASN A 120 37.84 13.09 27.91
C ASN A 120 38.09 11.84 28.78
N VAL A 121 37.51 10.70 28.42
CA VAL A 121 37.74 9.43 29.13
C VAL A 121 39.19 8.96 28.97
N GLN A 122 39.78 9.11 27.79
CA GLN A 122 41.19 8.78 27.54
C GLN A 122 42.14 9.69 28.33
N ASP A 123 41.89 10.99 28.33
CA ASP A 123 42.70 11.96 29.08
C ASP A 123 42.65 11.69 30.58
N LEU A 124 41.45 11.45 31.11
CA LEU A 124 41.29 11.10 32.52
C LEU A 124 41.97 9.76 32.86
N ALA A 125 41.95 8.78 31.95
CA ALA A 125 42.66 7.52 32.15
C ALA A 125 44.19 7.74 32.17
N HIS A 126 44.71 8.62 31.30
CA HIS A 126 46.12 8.98 31.28
C HIS A 126 46.54 9.68 32.57
N ILE A 127 45.76 10.67 33.04
CA ILE A 127 46.00 11.36 34.31
C ILE A 127 45.95 10.36 35.47
N ALA A 128 44.97 9.46 35.50
CA ALA A 128 44.85 8.43 36.52
C ALA A 128 46.09 7.52 36.55
N ALA A 129 46.57 7.07 35.39
CA ALA A 129 47.79 6.28 35.29
C ALA A 129 49.02 7.06 35.78
N TRP A 130 49.14 8.34 35.42
CA TRP A 130 50.23 9.20 35.86
C TRP A 130 50.23 9.40 37.38
N LEU A 131 49.06 9.63 38.00
CA LEU A 131 48.90 9.73 39.45
C LEU A 131 49.36 8.46 40.16
N VAL A 132 48.97 7.29 39.67
CA VAL A 132 49.41 6.00 40.22
C VAL A 132 50.92 5.80 40.08
N SER A 133 51.52 6.23 38.96
CA SER A 133 52.98 6.17 38.77
C SER A 133 53.71 7.08 39.76
N ILE A 134 53.24 8.32 39.97
CA ILE A 134 53.83 9.25 40.93
C ILE A 134 53.69 8.72 42.35
N SER A 135 52.50 8.24 42.73
CA SER A 135 52.24 7.73 44.07
C SER A 135 53.18 6.57 44.42
N ARG A 136 53.40 5.64 43.47
CA ARG A 136 54.36 4.54 43.60
C ARG A 136 55.80 5.04 43.68
N ALA A 137 56.20 5.97 42.82
CA ALA A 137 57.57 6.50 42.80
C ALA A 137 57.92 7.27 44.09
N LYS A 138 56.94 7.95 44.69
CA LYS A 138 57.11 8.71 45.94
C LYS A 138 56.81 7.91 47.20
N GLY A 139 56.31 6.68 47.07
CA GLY A 139 55.87 5.87 48.21
C GLY A 139 54.65 6.45 48.96
N ILE A 140 53.90 7.34 48.33
CA ILE A 140 52.73 7.99 48.93
C ILE A 140 51.50 7.18 48.55
N ALA A 141 50.72 6.76 49.55
CA ALA A 141 49.44 6.10 49.32
C ALA A 141 48.42 7.09 48.74
N LEU A 142 47.70 6.67 47.70
CA LEU A 142 46.54 7.42 47.22
C LEU A 142 45.43 7.36 48.27
N ASP A 143 44.72 8.47 48.48
CA ASP A 143 43.62 8.53 49.43
C ASP A 143 42.46 7.60 49.01
N VAL A 144 41.69 7.17 50.00
CA VAL A 144 40.58 6.20 49.81
C VAL A 144 39.55 6.69 48.80
N ARG A 145 39.31 8.00 48.74
CA ARG A 145 38.30 8.61 47.86
C ARG A 145 38.78 8.61 46.41
N THR A 146 40.05 8.92 46.15
CA THR A 146 40.67 8.78 44.83
C THR A 146 40.64 7.34 44.34
N LEU A 147 40.96 6.37 45.20
CA LEU A 147 40.86 4.94 44.88
C LEU A 147 39.42 4.50 44.59
N GLU A 148 38.43 5.06 45.28
CA GLU A 148 37.01 4.78 45.01
C GLU A 148 36.54 5.39 43.68
N ILE A 149 36.98 6.60 43.34
CA ILE A 149 36.68 7.25 42.06
C ILE A 149 37.29 6.44 40.90
N MET A 150 38.55 6.02 41.03
CA MET A 150 39.21 5.18 40.03
C MET A 150 38.46 3.85 39.84
N ARG A 151 38.12 3.14 40.93
CA ARG A 151 37.36 1.88 40.86
C ARG A 151 35.99 2.03 40.22
N ARG A 152 35.22 3.07 40.56
CA ARG A 152 33.91 3.36 39.93
C ARG A 152 34.01 3.57 38.42
N ARG A 153 35.17 4.03 37.94
CA ARG A 153 35.47 4.22 36.52
C ARG A 153 36.13 2.99 35.87
N GLY A 154 36.23 1.87 36.59
CA GLY A 154 36.84 0.63 36.11
C GLY A 154 38.38 0.66 36.09
N TRP A 155 39.00 1.68 36.67
CA TRP A 155 40.45 1.78 36.80
C TRP A 155 40.86 1.25 38.16
N ASP A 156 41.50 0.10 38.18
CA ASP A 156 41.99 -0.52 39.42
C ASP A 156 43.52 -0.39 39.48
N PRO A 157 44.06 0.50 40.33
CA PRO A 157 45.50 0.71 40.51
C PRO A 157 46.23 -0.51 41.06
N THR A 158 45.50 -1.45 41.68
CA THR A 158 46.06 -2.66 42.30
C THR A 158 46.14 -3.83 41.33
N ARG A 159 45.29 -3.84 40.28
CA ARG A 159 45.43 -4.75 39.15
C ARG A 159 46.60 -4.31 38.28
N ARG A 160 47.68 -5.11 38.22
CA ARG A 160 48.63 -5.02 37.11
C ARG A 160 47.84 -5.34 35.83
N GLN A 161 47.71 -4.37 34.93
CA GLN A 161 47.36 -4.66 33.54
C GLN A 161 48.41 -5.65 33.01
N ALA A 162 48.04 -6.93 32.91
CA ALA A 162 48.73 -7.83 32.00
C ALA A 162 48.62 -7.17 30.63
N GLY A 163 49.75 -6.74 30.07
CA GLY A 163 49.79 -6.03 28.80
C GLY A 163 49.04 -6.82 27.73
N ALA A 164 48.28 -6.12 26.90
CA ALA A 164 47.76 -6.70 25.66
C ALA A 164 48.94 -7.29 24.88
N PRO A 165 48.83 -8.52 24.33
CA PRO A 165 49.84 -9.03 23.41
C PRO A 165 49.90 -8.05 22.22
N ARG A 166 51.09 -7.50 21.96
CA ARG A 166 51.32 -6.76 20.71
C ARG A 166 51.26 -7.76 19.55
N PRO A 167 50.60 -7.42 18.42
CA PRO A 167 50.71 -8.20 17.20
C PRO A 167 52.13 -8.17 16.62
#